data_AF-A0AAV6C214-F1
#
_entry.id   AF-A0AAV6C214-F1
#
_cell.length_a   1.000
_cell.length_b   1.000
_cell.length_c   1.000
_cell.angle_alpha   90.00
_cell.angle_beta   90.00
_cell.angle_gamma   90.00
#
_symmetry.space_group_name_H-M   'P 1'
#
loop_
_entity.id
_entity.type
_entity.pdbx_description
1 polymer ?
#
loop_
_entity_poly.entity_id
_entity_poly.type
_entity_poly.pdbx_seq_one_letter_code
_entity_poly.pdbx_strand_id
1 'polypeptide(L)'
;MSGTQPSSTRDLIEVILGYGLIVGVIWMPDLPQRIASPIVLIFTLAVVVARWPTRNELGLGRRGLVPSLWILPAAIVIAGVSMLVARRLGTLHPLFNGDLQHITGYILWTLYQQFLLNDYFLPRLIRLIGNENIAVGLTGVLFALAHLPNLALTAATLVWGVVSCALFRRYRNLYALGLAQGLLGLCFAVCVPDALHHHLRVGLGYLRYHGTQ
;
A
#
# COMPACT_ATOMS: atom_id res chain seq x y z
N MET A 1 16.08 -29.58 16.62
CA MET A 1 16.56 -28.48 15.75
C MET A 1 16.05 -27.18 16.36
N SER A 2 16.88 -26.49 17.13
CA SER A 2 16.54 -25.21 17.77
C SER A 2 16.47 -24.12 16.70
N GLY A 3 15.26 -23.82 16.24
CA GLY A 3 15.03 -22.64 15.42
C GLY A 3 15.40 -21.41 16.22
N THR A 4 16.51 -20.76 15.87
CA THR A 4 16.89 -19.46 16.41
C THR A 4 15.73 -18.50 16.15
N GLN A 5 15.06 -18.06 17.22
CA GLN A 5 14.12 -16.96 17.14
C GLN A 5 14.85 -15.79 16.44
N PRO A 6 14.29 -15.19 15.39
CA PRO A 6 14.93 -14.06 14.73
C PRO A 6 15.21 -12.98 15.77
N SER A 7 16.47 -12.51 15.84
CA SER A 7 16.85 -11.51 16.83
C SER A 7 16.09 -10.21 16.56
N SER A 8 15.63 -9.53 17.62
CA SER A 8 15.00 -8.20 17.53
C SER A 8 15.84 -7.24 16.68
N THR A 9 17.16 -7.32 16.79
CA THR A 9 18.12 -6.58 15.96
C THR A 9 17.93 -6.81 14.46
N ARG A 10 17.72 -8.05 14.00
CA ARG A 10 17.51 -8.36 12.59
C ARG A 10 16.22 -7.75 12.07
N ASP A 11 15.12 -7.86 12.83
CA ASP A 11 13.83 -7.29 12.41
C ASP A 11 13.90 -5.77 12.36
N LEU A 12 14.61 -5.13 13.30
CA LEU A 12 14.85 -3.69 13.30
C LEU A 12 15.63 -3.25 12.06
N ILE A 13 16.72 -3.96 11.73
CA ILE A 13 17.52 -3.71 10.53
C ILE A 13 16.67 -3.86 9.26
N GLU A 14 15.88 -4.94 9.16
CA GLU A 14 14.99 -5.16 8.01
C GLU A 14 13.95 -4.03 7.86
N VAL A 15 13.37 -3.53 8.96
CA VAL A 15 12.44 -2.39 8.92
C VAL A 15 13.14 -1.11 8.47
N ILE A 16 14.29 -0.76 9.07
CA ILE A 16 15.03 0.47 8.75
C ILE A 16 15.52 0.44 7.30
N LEU A 17 16.18 -0.64 6.88
CA LEU A 17 16.71 -0.76 5.51
C LEU A 17 15.59 -0.85 4.49
N GLY A 18 14.56 -1.68 4.73
CA GLY A 18 13.43 -1.82 3.82
C GLY A 18 12.70 -0.50 3.61
N TYR A 19 12.36 0.19 4.70
CA TYR A 19 11.68 1.48 4.63
C TYR A 19 12.57 2.56 4.03
N GLY A 20 13.83 2.64 4.45
CA GLY A 20 14.80 3.61 3.95
C GLY A 20 15.05 3.48 2.43
N LEU A 21 15.14 2.26 1.91
CA LEU A 21 15.28 2.03 0.46
C LEU A 21 14.04 2.43 -0.31
N ILE A 22 12.85 2.09 0.18
CA ILE A 22 11.57 2.48 -0.45
C ILE A 22 11.44 3.99 -0.51
N VAL A 23 11.61 4.68 0.63
CA VAL A 23 11.56 6.15 0.68
C VAL A 23 12.65 6.74 -0.19
N GLY A 24 13.88 6.23 -0.14
CA GLY A 24 14.98 6.66 -1.00
C GLY A 24 14.60 6.65 -2.47
N VAL A 25 14.04 5.55 -2.97
CA VAL A 25 13.58 5.43 -4.37
C VAL A 25 12.42 6.37 -4.70
N ILE A 26 11.46 6.55 -3.78
CA ILE A 26 10.33 7.48 -3.98
C ILE A 26 10.80 8.93 -4.19
N TRP A 27 11.91 9.30 -3.55
CA TRP A 27 12.50 10.64 -3.64
C TRP A 27 13.61 10.79 -4.68
N MET A 28 13.85 9.77 -5.52
CA MET A 28 14.82 9.86 -6.62
C MET A 28 14.26 10.59 -7.85
N PRO A 29 15.14 11.20 -8.67
CA PRO A 29 14.80 11.63 -10.03
C PRO A 29 14.40 10.46 -10.95
N ASP A 30 13.71 10.75 -12.05
CA ASP A 30 13.05 9.75 -12.90
C ASP A 30 13.95 8.59 -13.36
N LEU A 31 15.14 8.87 -13.89
CA LEU A 31 16.01 7.82 -14.44
C LEU A 31 16.58 6.89 -13.32
N PRO A 32 17.21 7.41 -12.26
CA PRO A 32 17.60 6.59 -11.11
C PRO A 32 16.43 5.84 -10.48
N GLN A 33 15.27 6.49 -10.34
CA GLN A 33 14.07 5.87 -9.76
C GLN A 33 13.63 4.65 -10.58
N ARG A 34 13.58 4.76 -11.92
CA ARG A 34 13.18 3.66 -12.81
C ARG A 34 14.11 2.45 -12.71
N ILE A 35 15.41 2.66 -12.49
CA ILE A 35 16.41 1.60 -12.35
C ILE A 35 16.35 0.99 -10.93
N ALA A 36 16.30 1.83 -9.90
CA ALA A 36 16.36 1.38 -8.51
C ALA A 36 15.05 0.73 -8.03
N SER A 37 13.89 1.15 -8.55
CA SER A 37 12.58 0.60 -8.18
C SER A 37 12.53 -0.94 -8.28
N PRO A 38 12.75 -1.58 -9.44
CA PRO A 38 12.68 -3.04 -9.53
C PRO A 38 13.67 -3.75 -8.61
N ILE A 39 14.85 -3.16 -8.38
CA ILE A 39 15.86 -3.73 -7.46
C ILE A 39 15.32 -3.75 -6.03
N VAL A 40 14.78 -2.64 -5.54
CA VAL A 40 14.18 -2.56 -4.20
C VAL A 40 12.97 -3.49 -4.09
N LEU A 41 12.15 -3.58 -5.15
CA LEU A 41 10.99 -4.47 -5.17
C LEU A 41 11.37 -5.94 -5.02
N ILE A 42 12.38 -6.37 -5.78
CA ILE A 42 12.92 -7.74 -5.74
C ILE A 42 13.59 -8.00 -4.40
N PHE A 43 14.35 -7.03 -3.89
CA PHE A 43 15.04 -7.16 -2.60
C PHE A 43 14.05 -7.40 -1.44
N THR A 44 13.01 -6.57 -1.31
CA THR A 44 12.03 -6.73 -0.22
C THR A 44 11.22 -8.02 -0.36
N LEU A 45 10.89 -8.42 -1.59
CA LEU A 45 10.28 -9.72 -1.88
C LEU A 45 11.20 -10.88 -1.45
N ALA A 46 12.47 -10.83 -1.83
CA ALA A 46 13.45 -11.86 -1.48
C ALA A 46 13.63 -11.98 0.04
N VAL A 47 13.66 -10.87 0.78
CA VAL A 47 13.76 -10.87 2.25
C VAL A 47 12.59 -11.60 2.91
N VAL A 48 11.37 -11.49 2.35
CA VAL A 48 10.19 -12.20 2.85
C VAL A 48 10.24 -13.68 2.43
N VAL A 49 10.51 -13.97 1.16
CA VAL A 49 10.53 -15.34 0.62
C VAL A 49 11.66 -16.18 1.23
N ALA A 50 12.80 -15.58 1.59
CA ALA A 50 13.91 -16.25 2.26
C ALA A 50 13.55 -16.81 3.65
N ARG A 51 12.41 -16.38 4.23
CA ARG A 51 11.84 -16.97 5.46
C ARG A 51 10.95 -18.19 5.19
N TRP A 52 10.84 -18.61 3.94
CA TRP A 52 10.04 -19.75 3.46
C TRP A 52 8.59 -19.76 3.96
N PRO A 53 7.86 -18.63 3.84
CA PRO A 53 6.47 -18.57 4.29
C PRO A 53 5.58 -19.45 3.42
N THR A 54 4.56 -20.05 4.03
CA THR A 54 3.50 -20.75 3.33
C THR A 54 2.59 -19.76 2.60
N ARG A 55 1.91 -20.22 1.54
CA ARG A 55 0.93 -19.39 0.80
C ARG A 55 -0.18 -18.83 1.70
N ASN A 56 -0.56 -19.57 2.75
CA ASN A 56 -1.58 -19.12 3.69
C ASN A 56 -1.06 -17.99 4.61
N GLU A 57 0.22 -18.00 4.96
CA GLU A 57 0.84 -16.94 5.76
C GLU A 57 0.92 -15.63 4.98
N LEU A 58 1.27 -15.72 3.69
CA LEU A 58 1.28 -14.58 2.75
C LEU A 58 -0.12 -14.07 2.35
N GLY A 59 -1.17 -14.69 2.87
CA GLY A 59 -2.55 -14.41 2.46
C GLY A 59 -2.85 -14.65 0.97
N LEU A 60 -2.04 -15.49 0.31
CA LEU A 60 -2.24 -15.97 -1.06
C LEU A 60 -3.00 -17.31 -1.11
N GLY A 61 -3.38 -17.82 0.05
CA GLY A 61 -4.10 -19.08 0.22
C GLY A 61 -5.62 -18.94 0.08
N ARG A 62 -6.32 -20.08 0.10
CA ARG A 62 -7.79 -20.12 -0.04
C ARG A 62 -8.56 -19.94 1.27
N ARG A 63 -7.91 -20.14 2.42
CA ARG A 63 -8.55 -20.12 3.75
C ARG A 63 -9.25 -18.79 4.04
N GLY A 64 -8.63 -17.69 3.59
CA GLY A 64 -9.13 -16.33 3.76
C GLY A 64 -10.08 -15.85 2.66
N LEU A 65 -10.37 -16.64 1.62
CA LEU A 65 -11.12 -16.15 0.45
C LEU A 65 -12.58 -15.88 0.78
N VAL A 66 -13.33 -16.88 1.20
CA VAL A 66 -14.77 -16.73 1.45
C VAL A 66 -15.06 -15.69 2.55
N PRO A 67 -14.37 -15.72 3.71
CA PRO A 67 -14.69 -14.79 4.79
C PRO A 67 -14.34 -13.33 4.48
N SER A 68 -13.46 -13.06 3.50
CA SER A 68 -13.04 -11.71 3.11
C SER A 68 -13.86 -11.13 1.97
N LEU A 69 -14.76 -11.91 1.34
CA LEU A 69 -15.48 -11.48 0.13
C LEU A 69 -16.27 -10.19 0.32
N TRP A 70 -16.72 -9.89 1.54
CA TRP A 70 -17.47 -8.66 1.86
C TRP A 70 -16.64 -7.37 1.68
N ILE A 71 -15.31 -7.47 1.73
CA ILE A 71 -14.41 -6.31 1.63
C ILE A 71 -14.58 -5.62 0.26
N LEU A 72 -14.76 -6.39 -0.81
CA LEU A 72 -14.93 -5.84 -2.15
C LEU A 72 -16.27 -5.11 -2.33
N PRO A 73 -17.45 -5.69 -2.01
CA PRO A 73 -18.70 -4.96 -1.99
C PRO A 73 -18.67 -3.71 -1.10
N ALA A 74 -18.03 -3.78 0.07
CA ALA A 74 -17.88 -2.61 0.94
C ALA A 74 -17.07 -1.50 0.24
N ALA A 75 -15.95 -1.85 -0.40
CA ALA A 75 -15.16 -0.90 -1.18
C ALA A 75 -15.95 -0.31 -2.36
N ILE A 76 -16.77 -1.11 -3.06
CA ILE A 76 -17.67 -0.65 -4.13
C ILE A 76 -18.69 0.35 -3.61
N VAL A 77 -19.33 0.08 -2.47
CA VAL A 77 -20.29 0.99 -1.85
C VAL A 77 -19.62 2.30 -1.47
N ILE A 78 -18.45 2.25 -0.83
CA ILE A 78 -17.67 3.44 -0.46
C ILE A 78 -17.29 4.24 -1.71
N ALA A 79 -16.84 3.57 -2.77
CA ALA A 79 -16.49 4.23 -4.04
C ALA A 79 -17.72 4.90 -4.67
N GLY A 80 -18.85 4.20 -4.75
CA GLY A 80 -20.10 4.74 -5.31
C GLY A 80 -20.62 5.96 -4.55
N VAL A 81 -20.59 5.91 -3.21
CA VAL A 81 -20.96 7.06 -2.36
C VAL A 81 -19.97 8.22 -2.58
N SER A 82 -18.68 7.94 -2.63
CA SER A 82 -17.65 8.97 -2.85
C SER A 82 -17.82 9.67 -4.21
N MET A 83 -18.12 8.91 -5.28
CA MET A 83 -18.40 9.47 -6.60
C MET A 83 -19.67 10.31 -6.61
N LEU A 84 -20.72 9.90 -5.89
CA LEU A 84 -21.95 10.70 -5.77
C LEU A 84 -21.67 12.03 -5.06
N VAL A 85 -20.91 12.00 -3.98
CA VAL A 85 -20.50 13.20 -3.23
C VAL A 85 -19.63 14.10 -4.12
N ALA A 86 -18.62 13.55 -4.79
CA ALA A 86 -17.76 14.30 -5.70
C ALA A 86 -18.53 14.95 -6.84
N ARG A 87 -19.55 14.26 -7.40
CA ARG A 87 -20.45 14.83 -8.42
C ARG A 87 -21.25 16.01 -7.88
N ARG A 88 -21.72 15.94 -6.63
CA ARG A 88 -22.45 17.05 -5.98
C ARG A 88 -21.56 18.24 -5.66
N LEU A 89 -20.30 18.00 -5.32
CA LEU A 89 -19.30 19.02 -5.04
C LEU A 89 -18.59 19.57 -6.29
N GLY A 90 -18.84 18.99 -7.47
CA GLY A 90 -18.21 19.39 -8.72
C GLY A 90 -16.73 18.99 -8.85
N THR A 91 -16.25 18.04 -8.04
CA THR A 91 -14.84 17.58 -8.05
C THR A 91 -14.63 16.30 -8.85
N LEU A 92 -15.70 15.67 -9.34
CA LEU A 92 -15.63 14.47 -10.16
C LEU A 92 -15.01 14.79 -11.53
N HIS A 93 -13.95 14.08 -11.90
CA HIS A 93 -13.23 14.31 -13.16
C HIS A 93 -12.72 12.98 -13.76
N PRO A 94 -12.38 12.95 -15.06
CA PRO A 94 -11.89 11.73 -15.72
C PRO A 94 -10.57 11.23 -15.13
N LEU A 95 -10.37 9.91 -15.17
CA LEU A 95 -9.13 9.29 -14.74
C LEU A 95 -7.98 9.61 -15.72
N PHE A 96 -6.87 10.11 -15.20
CA PHE A 96 -5.62 10.28 -15.96
C PHE A 96 -5.07 8.93 -16.43
N ASN A 97 -4.78 8.78 -17.72
CA ASN A 97 -4.35 7.52 -18.35
C ASN A 97 -5.26 6.32 -18.01
N GLY A 98 -6.57 6.47 -18.23
CA GLY A 98 -7.58 5.45 -17.90
C GLY A 98 -7.63 4.22 -18.81
N ASP A 99 -6.56 3.87 -19.54
CA ASP A 99 -6.52 2.65 -20.33
C ASP A 99 -6.28 1.39 -19.47
N LEU A 100 -6.63 0.23 -20.03
CA LEU A 100 -6.57 -1.05 -19.33
C LEU A 100 -5.16 -1.41 -18.85
N GLN A 101 -4.12 -0.99 -19.57
CA GLN A 101 -2.74 -1.31 -19.19
C GLN A 101 -2.35 -0.55 -17.91
N HIS A 102 -2.64 0.75 -17.83
CA HIS A 102 -2.36 1.55 -16.64
C HIS A 102 -3.21 1.12 -15.44
N ILE A 103 -4.49 0.81 -15.65
CA ILE A 103 -5.37 0.28 -14.59
C ILE A 103 -4.83 -1.05 -14.06
N THR A 104 -4.44 -1.97 -14.94
CA THR A 104 -3.89 -3.28 -14.54
C THR A 104 -2.57 -3.10 -13.79
N GLY A 105 -1.68 -2.25 -14.31
CA GLY A 105 -0.42 -1.90 -13.63
C GLY A 105 -0.65 -1.32 -12.24
N TYR A 106 -1.65 -0.44 -12.10
CA TYR A 106 -2.04 0.12 -10.81
C TYR A 106 -2.56 -0.94 -9.83
N ILE A 107 -3.41 -1.87 -10.28
CA ILE A 107 -3.90 -2.96 -9.43
C ILE A 107 -2.75 -3.85 -8.96
N LEU A 108 -1.83 -4.24 -9.86
CA LEU A 108 -0.63 -5.01 -9.50
C LEU A 108 0.24 -4.25 -8.50
N TRP A 109 0.37 -2.93 -8.68
CA TRP A 109 1.07 -2.08 -7.74
C TRP A 109 0.40 -2.06 -6.36
N THR A 110 -0.93 -1.95 -6.27
CA THR A 110 -1.64 -1.98 -4.98
C THR A 110 -1.56 -3.33 -4.28
N LEU A 111 -1.56 -4.45 -5.01
CA LEU A 111 -1.29 -5.78 -4.44
C LEU A 111 0.11 -5.84 -3.83
N TYR A 112 1.09 -5.28 -4.53
CA TYR A 112 2.46 -5.21 -4.03
C TYR A 112 2.60 -4.28 -2.82
N GLN A 113 1.89 -3.15 -2.79
CA GLN A 113 1.84 -2.30 -1.60
C GLN A 113 1.23 -3.03 -0.40
N GLN A 114 0.15 -3.81 -0.61
CA GLN A 114 -0.44 -4.62 0.45
C GLN A 114 0.52 -5.72 0.93
N PHE A 115 1.31 -6.31 0.04
CA PHE A 115 2.38 -7.25 0.39
C PHE A 115 3.42 -6.58 1.30
N LEU A 116 3.93 -5.40 0.91
CA LEU A 116 4.87 -4.66 1.75
C LEU A 116 4.26 -4.35 3.13
N LEU A 117 3.04 -3.83 3.15
CA LEU A 117 2.36 -3.45 4.38
C LEU A 117 2.18 -4.66 5.33
N ASN A 118 1.60 -5.74 4.83
CA ASN A 118 1.09 -6.84 5.65
C ASN A 118 2.06 -8.02 5.83
N ASP A 119 2.93 -8.28 4.85
CA ASP A 119 3.87 -9.41 4.86
C ASP A 119 5.31 -8.97 5.14
N TYR A 120 5.67 -7.74 4.73
CA TYR A 120 6.97 -7.16 5.07
C TYR A 120 6.91 -6.47 6.44
N PHE A 121 6.23 -5.33 6.58
CA PHE A 121 6.35 -4.48 7.76
C PHE A 121 5.61 -4.99 8.99
N LEU A 122 4.33 -5.33 8.87
CA LEU A 122 3.48 -5.66 10.02
C LEU A 122 4.05 -6.81 10.89
N PRO A 123 4.51 -7.96 10.35
CA PRO A 123 5.00 -9.05 11.18
C PRO A 123 6.29 -8.69 11.92
N ARG A 124 7.14 -7.83 11.33
CA ARG A 124 8.38 -7.35 11.94
C ARG A 124 8.08 -6.40 13.09
N LEU A 125 7.15 -5.46 12.88
CA LEU A 125 6.71 -4.54 13.93
C LEU A 125 5.99 -5.26 15.07
N ILE A 126 5.19 -6.30 14.80
CA ILE A 126 4.60 -7.14 15.85
C ILE A 126 5.69 -7.78 16.72
N ARG A 127 6.75 -8.33 16.12
CA ARG A 127 7.87 -8.95 16.86
C ARG A 127 8.71 -7.94 17.64
N LEU A 128 8.90 -6.74 17.10
CA LEU A 128 9.68 -5.68 17.75
C LEU A 128 8.94 -5.04 18.93
N ILE A 129 7.63 -4.81 18.78
CA ILE A 129 6.83 -4.05 19.76
C ILE A 129 6.16 -4.97 20.79
N GLY A 130 5.83 -6.22 20.41
CA GLY A 130 5.11 -7.17 21.27
C GLY A 130 3.62 -6.82 21.49
N ASN A 131 3.15 -5.65 21.03
CA ASN A 131 1.75 -5.25 21.06
C ASN A 131 1.21 -5.10 19.63
N GLU A 132 0.24 -5.93 19.29
CA GLU A 132 -0.30 -6.02 17.93
C GLU A 132 -1.05 -4.76 17.49
N ASN A 133 -1.79 -4.11 18.39
CA ASN A 133 -2.57 -2.92 18.05
C ASN A 133 -1.64 -1.73 17.78
N ILE A 134 -0.59 -1.59 18.58
CA ILE A 134 0.45 -0.57 18.36
C ILE A 134 1.18 -0.87 17.04
N ALA A 135 1.54 -2.13 16.78
CA ALA A 135 2.19 -2.51 15.53
C ALA A 135 1.33 -2.21 14.30
N VAL A 136 0.01 -2.46 14.36
CA VAL A 136 -0.93 -2.09 13.28
C VAL A 136 -0.93 -0.57 13.06
N GLY A 137 -1.03 0.22 14.13
CA GLY A 137 -0.99 1.69 14.07
C GLY A 137 0.31 2.20 13.44
N LEU A 138 1.45 1.72 13.92
CA LEU A 138 2.77 2.10 13.39
C LEU A 138 2.96 1.69 11.94
N THR A 139 2.47 0.51 11.54
CA THR A 139 2.54 0.07 10.14
C THR A 139 1.72 0.99 9.22
N GLY A 140 0.53 1.41 9.67
CA GLY A 140 -0.29 2.41 8.98
C GLY A 140 0.40 3.77 8.88
N VAL A 141 1.09 4.22 9.93
CA VAL A 141 1.89 5.46 9.92
C VAL A 141 3.04 5.39 8.92
N LEU A 142 3.82 4.30 8.90
CA LEU A 142 4.89 4.13 7.90
C LEU A 142 4.33 4.18 6.47
N PHE A 143 3.18 3.55 6.24
CA PHE A 143 2.52 3.58 4.94
C PHE A 143 2.11 5.00 4.55
N ALA A 144 1.49 5.75 5.46
CA ALA A 144 1.09 7.14 5.21
C ALA A 144 2.27 8.06 4.90
N LEU A 145 3.37 7.92 5.66
CA LEU A 145 4.58 8.71 5.50
C LEU A 145 5.28 8.46 4.15
N ALA A 146 5.21 7.24 3.61
CA ALA A 146 5.72 6.93 2.28
C ALA A 146 4.97 7.66 1.14
N HIS A 147 3.77 8.19 1.41
CA HIS A 147 2.97 8.93 0.42
C HIS A 147 3.17 10.44 0.48
N LEU A 148 4.02 10.94 1.38
CA LEU A 148 4.39 12.35 1.38
C LEU A 148 5.06 12.75 0.05
N PRO A 149 4.92 14.01 -0.38
CA PRO A 149 4.23 15.13 0.31
C PRO A 149 2.74 15.27 -0.05
N ASN A 150 2.11 14.27 -0.66
CA ASN A 150 0.71 14.30 -1.06
C ASN A 150 -0.21 14.16 0.16
N LEU A 151 -0.59 15.26 0.81
CA LEU A 151 -1.31 15.24 2.09
C LEU A 151 -2.68 14.57 2.00
N ALA A 152 -3.40 14.78 0.90
CA ALA A 152 -4.71 14.14 0.69
C ALA A 152 -4.55 12.62 0.63
N LEU A 153 -3.55 12.13 -0.11
CA LEU A 153 -3.25 10.71 -0.22
C LEU A 153 -2.66 10.16 1.09
N THR A 154 -1.81 10.90 1.80
CA THR A 154 -1.27 10.54 3.12
C THR A 154 -2.40 10.31 4.13
N ALA A 155 -3.42 11.17 4.17
CA ALA A 155 -4.56 10.98 5.06
C ALA A 155 -5.36 9.72 4.70
N ALA A 156 -5.66 9.52 3.40
CA ALA A 156 -6.39 8.34 2.93
C ALA A 156 -5.62 7.04 3.21
N THR A 157 -4.31 7.05 2.98
CA THR A 157 -3.43 5.90 3.20
C THR A 157 -3.19 5.60 4.67
N LEU A 158 -3.22 6.60 5.58
CA LEU A 158 -3.19 6.33 7.01
C LEU A 158 -4.40 5.51 7.46
N VAL A 159 -5.60 5.93 7.06
CA VAL A 159 -6.85 5.23 7.39
C VAL A 159 -6.84 3.83 6.78
N TRP A 160 -6.54 3.73 5.48
CA TRP A 160 -6.51 2.44 4.79
C TRP A 160 -5.42 1.52 5.33
N GLY A 161 -4.23 2.03 5.67
CA GLY A 161 -3.13 1.25 6.19
C GLY A 161 -3.50 0.55 7.50
N VAL A 162 -4.11 1.28 8.44
CA VAL A 162 -4.60 0.71 9.70
C VAL A 162 -5.72 -0.31 9.47
N VAL A 163 -6.72 0.04 8.65
CA VAL A 163 -7.87 -0.83 8.36
C VAL A 163 -7.44 -2.11 7.66
N SER A 164 -6.61 -2.01 6.62
CA SER A 164 -6.14 -3.16 5.85
C SER A 164 -5.25 -4.08 6.68
N CYS A 165 -4.39 -3.56 7.56
CA CYS A 165 -3.65 -4.38 8.52
C CYS A 165 -4.58 -5.14 9.46
N ALA A 166 -5.59 -4.49 10.03
CA ALA A 166 -6.56 -5.15 10.91
C ALA A 166 -7.34 -6.25 10.18
N LEU A 167 -7.79 -5.98 8.95
CA LEU A 167 -8.49 -6.95 8.10
C LEU A 167 -7.57 -8.10 7.67
N PHE A 168 -6.30 -7.83 7.34
CA PHE A 168 -5.35 -8.87 6.98
C PHE A 168 -5.07 -9.82 8.14
N ARG A 169 -4.98 -9.31 9.37
CA ARG A 169 -4.84 -10.16 10.56
C ARG A 169 -6.03 -11.09 10.74
N ARG A 170 -7.24 -10.61 10.48
CA ARG A 170 -8.46 -11.40 10.62
C ARG A 170 -8.66 -12.42 9.50
N TYR A 171 -8.39 -12.01 8.26
CA TYR A 171 -8.79 -12.79 7.09
C TYR A 171 -7.62 -13.40 6.32
N ARG A 172 -6.39 -12.90 6.48
CA ARG A 172 -5.19 -13.37 5.77
C ARG A 172 -5.47 -13.51 4.27
N ASN A 173 -5.89 -12.41 3.64
CA ASN A 173 -6.21 -12.39 2.22
C ASN A 173 -5.69 -11.13 1.55
N LEU A 174 -4.57 -11.30 0.84
CA LEU A 174 -3.90 -10.21 0.17
C LEU A 174 -4.64 -9.75 -1.09
N TYR A 175 -5.29 -10.68 -1.80
CA TYR A 175 -6.03 -10.39 -3.02
C TYR A 175 -7.21 -9.46 -2.76
N ALA A 176 -8.02 -9.76 -1.75
CA ALA A 176 -9.18 -8.95 -1.39
C ALA A 176 -8.77 -7.53 -1.00
N LEU A 177 -7.68 -7.38 -0.24
CA LEU A 177 -7.18 -6.08 0.19
C LEU A 177 -6.54 -5.30 -0.96
N GLY A 178 -5.73 -5.95 -1.80
CA GLY A 178 -5.10 -5.29 -2.94
C GLY A 178 -6.14 -4.80 -3.95
N LEU A 179 -7.13 -5.63 -4.28
CA LEU A 179 -8.22 -5.23 -5.18
C LEU A 179 -9.06 -4.10 -4.58
N ALA A 180 -9.39 -4.16 -3.29
CA ALA A 180 -10.10 -3.07 -2.61
C ALA A 180 -9.28 -1.78 -2.60
N GLN A 181 -7.98 -1.85 -2.34
CA GLN A 181 -7.09 -0.70 -2.42
C GLN A 181 -7.04 -0.13 -3.84
N GLY A 182 -6.90 -0.98 -4.86
CA GLY A 182 -6.94 -0.56 -6.26
C GLY A 182 -8.22 0.20 -6.60
N LEU A 183 -9.38 -0.36 -6.21
CA LEU A 183 -10.68 0.28 -6.42
C LEU A 183 -10.79 1.64 -5.69
N LEU A 184 -10.44 1.68 -4.41
CA LEU A 184 -10.52 2.90 -3.61
C LEU A 184 -9.52 3.97 -4.08
N GLY A 185 -8.33 3.55 -4.52
CA GLY A 185 -7.32 4.44 -5.07
C GLY A 185 -7.69 5.04 -6.42
N LEU A 186 -8.29 4.24 -7.31
CA LEU A 186 -8.87 4.74 -8.57
C LEU A 186 -10.05 5.67 -8.30
N CYS A 187 -10.91 5.33 -7.33
CA CYS A 187 -12.00 6.20 -6.89
C CYS A 187 -11.47 7.54 -6.35
N PHE A 188 -10.41 7.50 -5.54
CA PHE A 188 -9.75 8.70 -5.01
C PHE A 188 -9.25 9.58 -6.17
N ALA A 189 -8.59 8.98 -7.16
CA ALA A 189 -8.03 9.67 -8.31
C ALA A 189 -9.07 10.37 -9.21
N VAL A 190 -10.35 9.98 -9.16
CA VAL A 190 -11.42 10.66 -9.92
C VAL A 190 -12.28 11.58 -9.06
N CYS A 191 -12.24 11.44 -7.73
CA CYS A 191 -13.11 12.18 -6.81
C CYS A 191 -12.42 13.38 -6.15
N VAL A 192 -11.12 13.28 -5.86
CA VAL A 192 -10.34 14.31 -5.16
C VAL A 192 -9.76 15.26 -6.20
N PRO A 193 -9.84 16.60 -6.04
CA PRO A 193 -9.28 17.53 -7.02
C PRO A 193 -7.82 17.24 -7.39
N ASP A 194 -7.49 17.21 -8.69
CA ASP A 194 -6.12 16.89 -9.14
C ASP A 194 -5.06 17.82 -8.54
N ALA A 195 -5.41 19.09 -8.33
CA ALA A 195 -4.54 20.07 -7.66
C ALA A 195 -4.09 19.66 -6.24
N LEU A 196 -4.75 18.70 -5.60
CA LEU A 196 -4.38 18.18 -4.28
C LEU A 196 -3.54 16.90 -4.34
N HIS A 197 -3.61 16.13 -5.42
CA HIS A 197 -2.98 14.80 -5.48
C HIS A 197 -2.04 14.58 -6.67
N HIS A 198 -2.02 15.46 -7.66
CA HIS A 198 -1.09 15.45 -8.80
C HIS A 198 -1.00 14.07 -9.45
N HIS A 199 -2.12 13.51 -9.93
CA HIS A 199 -2.19 12.15 -10.48
C HIS A 199 -1.65 11.03 -9.54
N LEU A 200 -1.90 11.16 -8.23
CA LEU A 200 -1.45 10.22 -7.18
C LEU A 200 0.07 10.16 -7.03
N ARG A 201 0.78 11.20 -7.48
CA ARG A 201 2.23 11.27 -7.32
C ARG A 201 2.60 11.42 -5.85
N VAL A 202 3.78 10.91 -5.54
CA VAL A 202 4.41 10.96 -4.21
C VAL A 202 5.90 11.33 -4.39
N GLY A 203 6.55 11.70 -3.30
CA GLY A 203 7.97 12.07 -3.28
C GLY A 203 8.32 13.20 -4.25
N LEU A 204 9.45 13.05 -4.92
CA LEU A 204 9.98 14.06 -5.83
C LEU A 204 9.06 14.28 -7.05
N GLY A 205 8.35 13.24 -7.47
CA GLY A 205 7.39 13.31 -8.57
C GLY A 205 6.21 14.24 -8.26
N TYR A 206 5.77 14.32 -6.99
CA TYR A 206 4.72 15.26 -6.59
C TYR A 206 5.21 16.71 -6.64
N LEU A 207 6.44 16.97 -6.15
CA LEU A 207 7.01 18.32 -6.10
C LEU A 207 7.37 18.86 -7.48
N ARG A 208 7.72 17.99 -8.43
CA ARG A 208 8.04 18.36 -9.81
C ARG A 208 6.83 18.34 -10.73
N TYR A 209 5.64 18.13 -10.20
CA TYR A 209 4.43 18.20 -11.00
C TYR A 209 4.21 19.65 -11.44
N HIS A 210 4.16 19.84 -12.74
CA HIS A 210 3.69 21.07 -13.35
C HIS A 210 2.40 20.66 -14.05
N GLY A 211 1.26 21.17 -13.55
CA GLY A 211 -0.02 20.91 -14.20
C GLY A 211 0.08 21.26 -15.68
N THR A 212 -0.34 20.35 -16.55
CA THR A 212 -0.49 20.68 -17.96
C THR A 212 -1.52 21.81 -18.03
N GLN A 213 -1.09 22.99 -18.46
CA GLN A 213 -2.02 24.05 -18.86
C GLN A 213 -2.87 23.58 -20.03
#